data_AF-A0A924G025-F1
#
_entry.id   AF-A0A924G025-F1
#
_cell.length_a   1.000
_cell.length_b   1.000
_cell.length_c   1.000
_cell.angle_alpha   90.00
_cell.angle_beta   90.00
_cell.angle_gamma   90.00
#
_symmetry.space_group_name_H-M   'P 1'
#
loop_
_entity.id
_entity.type
_entity.pdbx_description
1 polymer ?
#
loop_
_entity_poly.entity_id
_entity_poly.type
_entity_poly.pdbx_seq_one_letter_code
_entity_poly.pdbx_strand_id
1 'polypeptide(L)'
;FLADLRRGNAALTEAMLAAALDQFLAATQSILPKTATFTPSAVVPFGARQQLLVLIGSIEAEVMQAHAACLDELNTMLLSCGINHPAGFMRTSMNLRHALTFSPHISLLRQANPEPVVIDKDSLGVLQLQLADPEHDLRTS
;
A
#
# COMPACT_ATOMS: atom_id res chain seq x y z
N PHE A 1 -2.90 -5.00 -14.19
CA PHE A 1 -3.88 -5.24 -13.13
C PHE A 1 -5.10 -6.04 -13.61
N LEU A 2 -5.88 -5.55 -14.60
CA LEU A 2 -7.04 -6.28 -15.13
C LEU A 2 -6.75 -7.73 -15.57
N ALA A 3 -5.64 -7.95 -16.27
CA ALA A 3 -5.22 -9.30 -16.68
C ALA A 3 -5.00 -10.25 -15.48
N ASP A 4 -4.59 -9.72 -14.33
CA ASP A 4 -4.43 -10.48 -13.10
C ASP A 4 -5.78 -10.86 -12.49
N LEU A 5 -6.72 -9.90 -12.42
CA LEU A 5 -8.09 -10.12 -11.95
C LEU A 5 -8.84 -11.13 -12.84
N ARG A 6 -8.58 -11.11 -14.15
CA ARG A 6 -9.16 -12.09 -15.08
C ARG A 6 -8.75 -13.54 -14.82
N ARG A 7 -7.68 -13.78 -14.06
CA ARG A 7 -7.34 -15.13 -13.57
C ARG A 7 -8.34 -15.66 -12.55
N GLY A 8 -8.97 -14.77 -11.78
CA GLY A 8 -10.04 -15.12 -10.84
C GLY A 8 -11.45 -14.97 -11.41
N ASN A 9 -11.64 -14.11 -12.42
CA ASN A 9 -12.90 -14.00 -13.17
C ASN A 9 -12.65 -13.65 -14.64
N ALA A 10 -12.67 -14.65 -15.52
CA ALA A 10 -12.39 -14.46 -16.95
C ALA A 10 -13.41 -13.57 -17.68
N ALA A 11 -14.64 -13.45 -17.14
CA ALA A 11 -15.70 -12.61 -17.70
C ALA A 11 -15.58 -11.13 -17.30
N LEU A 12 -14.62 -10.77 -16.45
CA LEU A 12 -14.43 -9.39 -15.99
C LEU A 12 -14.12 -8.45 -17.16
N THR A 13 -14.97 -7.43 -17.32
CA THR A 13 -14.80 -6.38 -18.32
C THR A 13 -14.08 -5.16 -17.73
N GLU A 14 -13.57 -4.28 -18.60
CA GLU A 14 -12.99 -3.01 -18.18
C GLU A 14 -14.00 -2.11 -17.48
N ALA A 15 -15.25 -2.07 -17.97
CA ALA A 15 -16.31 -1.26 -17.37
C ALA A 15 -16.67 -1.73 -15.95
N MET A 16 -16.72 -3.06 -15.72
CA MET A 16 -16.94 -3.61 -14.38
C MET A 16 -15.79 -3.26 -13.43
N LEU A 17 -14.55 -3.37 -13.90
CA LEU A 17 -13.39 -2.99 -13.10
C LEU A 17 -13.39 -1.49 -12.78
N ALA A 18 -13.66 -0.63 -13.75
CA ALA A 18 -13.72 0.81 -13.55
C ALA A 18 -14.77 1.18 -12.49
N ALA A 19 -15.99 0.66 -12.60
CA ALA A 19 -17.04 0.92 -11.62
C ALA A 19 -16.68 0.43 -10.21
N ALA A 20 -16.06 -0.75 -10.09
CA ALA A 20 -15.60 -1.25 -8.80
C ALA A 20 -14.46 -0.40 -8.21
N LEU A 21 -13.54 0.07 -9.06
CA LEU A 21 -12.43 0.93 -8.65
C LEU A 21 -12.92 2.31 -8.20
N ASP A 22 -13.89 2.91 -8.89
CA ASP A 22 -14.47 4.19 -8.51
C ASP A 22 -15.11 4.12 -7.11
N GLN A 23 -15.84 3.03 -6.83
CA GLN A 23 -16.42 2.79 -5.51
C GLN A 23 -15.34 2.62 -4.44
N PHE A 24 -14.31 1.84 -4.72
CA PHE A 24 -13.18 1.63 -3.81
C PHE A 24 -12.45 2.93 -3.50
N LEU A 25 -12.18 3.77 -4.51
CA LEU A 25 -11.51 5.06 -4.33
C LEU A 25 -12.38 5.99 -3.49
N ALA A 26 -13.69 6.10 -3.78
CA ALA A 26 -14.60 6.93 -3.00
C ALA A 26 -14.67 6.50 -1.53
N ALA A 27 -14.74 5.19 -1.26
CA ALA A 27 -14.79 4.66 0.11
C ALA A 27 -13.48 4.94 0.86
N THR A 28 -12.33 4.65 0.23
CA THR A 28 -11.02 4.78 0.88
C THR A 28 -10.58 6.22 1.14
N GLN A 29 -11.04 7.20 0.34
CA GLN A 29 -10.77 8.62 0.61
C GLN A 29 -11.23 9.05 2.01
N SER A 30 -12.36 8.53 2.49
CA SER A 30 -12.89 8.86 3.82
C SER A 30 -12.16 8.17 4.97
N ILE A 31 -11.39 7.11 4.67
CA ILE A 31 -10.71 6.25 5.65
C ILE A 31 -9.30 6.79 5.97
N LEU A 32 -8.65 7.41 4.98
CA LEU A 32 -7.25 7.81 5.11
C LEU A 32 -7.08 9.00 6.07
N PRO A 33 -6.15 8.93 7.03
CA PRO A 33 -5.81 10.09 7.84
C PRO A 33 -5.14 11.15 6.96
N LYS A 34 -5.39 12.43 7.24
CA LYS A 34 -4.80 13.55 6.49
C LYS A 34 -3.31 13.74 6.78
N THR A 35 -2.91 13.39 7.99
CA THR A 35 -1.54 13.49 8.48
C THR A 35 -1.21 12.25 9.29
N ALA A 36 0.03 11.82 9.25
CA ALA A 36 0.52 10.72 10.07
C ALA A 36 1.92 11.02 10.60
N THR A 37 2.19 10.60 11.83
CA THR A 37 3.54 10.60 12.38
C THR A 37 4.22 9.26 12.10
N PHE A 38 5.37 9.32 11.44
CA PHE A 38 6.26 8.17 11.29
C PHE A 38 7.49 8.38 12.16
N THR A 39 7.78 7.40 13.02
CA THR A 39 8.96 7.40 13.89
C THR A 39 9.97 6.41 13.34
N PRO A 40 11.05 6.88 12.69
CA PRO A 40 12.08 6.01 12.17
C PRO A 40 12.78 5.22 13.27
N SER A 41 13.26 4.03 12.94
CA SER A 41 13.95 3.15 13.90
C SER A 41 15.26 2.57 13.37
N ALA A 42 15.35 2.30 12.08
CA ALA A 42 16.55 1.78 11.43
C ALA A 42 16.47 1.95 9.91
N VAL A 43 17.64 1.91 9.26
CA VAL A 43 17.75 1.72 7.81
C VAL A 43 18.20 0.30 7.53
N VAL A 44 17.44 -0.41 6.70
CA VAL A 44 17.68 -1.84 6.43
C VAL A 44 17.53 -2.16 4.94
N PRO A 45 18.21 -3.20 4.44
CA PRO A 45 17.89 -3.78 3.15
C PRO A 45 16.49 -4.42 3.15
N PHE A 46 15.76 -4.35 2.03
CA PHE A 46 14.38 -4.83 1.89
C PHE A 46 14.13 -5.58 0.58
N GLY A 47 13.14 -6.48 0.61
CA GLY A 47 12.70 -7.28 -0.53
C GLY A 47 13.56 -8.54 -0.76
N ALA A 48 13.07 -9.45 -1.61
CA ALA A 48 13.64 -10.79 -1.81
C ALA A 48 15.11 -10.80 -2.30
N ARG A 49 15.59 -9.71 -2.90
CA ARG A 49 16.98 -9.55 -3.37
C ARG A 49 17.78 -8.51 -2.57
N GLN A 50 17.21 -7.93 -1.51
CA GLN A 50 17.84 -6.88 -0.70
C GLN A 50 18.34 -5.65 -1.51
N GLN A 51 17.75 -5.41 -2.68
CA GLN A 51 18.14 -4.32 -3.59
C GLN A 51 17.47 -2.98 -3.27
N LEU A 52 16.72 -2.91 -2.16
CA LEU A 52 16.05 -1.70 -1.68
C LEU A 52 16.63 -1.35 -0.34
N LEU A 53 17.04 -0.10 -0.15
CA LEU A 53 17.35 0.44 1.16
C LEU A 53 16.12 1.18 1.66
N VAL A 54 15.60 0.80 2.83
CA VAL A 54 14.37 1.39 3.37
C VAL A 54 14.61 1.87 4.79
N LEU A 55 13.93 2.95 5.15
CA LEU A 55 13.77 3.40 6.52
C LEU A 55 12.56 2.68 7.12
N ILE A 56 12.79 1.82 8.11
CA ILE A 56 11.72 1.18 8.88
C ILE A 56 11.43 1.96 10.16
N GLY A 57 10.20 1.85 10.65
CA GLY A 57 9.76 2.61 11.81
C GLY A 57 8.40 2.17 12.30
N SER A 58 7.97 2.81 13.38
CA SER A 58 6.58 2.74 13.83
C SER A 58 5.76 3.84 13.19
N ILE A 59 4.48 3.57 13.02
CA ILE A 59 3.48 4.56 12.62
C ILE A 59 2.34 4.55 13.63
N GLU A 60 1.57 5.63 13.67
CA GLU A 60 0.42 5.75 14.57
C GLU A 60 -0.61 4.64 14.36
N ALA A 61 -1.27 4.26 15.46
CA ALA A 61 -2.30 3.21 15.44
C ALA A 61 -3.45 3.55 14.48
N GLU A 62 -3.77 4.83 14.28
CA GLU A 62 -4.79 5.29 13.34
C GLU A 62 -4.46 4.90 11.89
N VAL A 63 -3.19 4.94 11.49
CA VAL A 63 -2.78 4.50 10.14
C VAL A 63 -2.90 2.98 9.99
N MET A 64 -2.60 2.23 11.05
CA MET A 64 -2.80 0.77 11.07
C MET A 64 -4.29 0.43 10.90
N GLN A 65 -5.17 1.17 11.58
CA GLN A 65 -6.63 1.01 11.46
C GLN A 65 -7.12 1.40 10.06
N ALA A 66 -6.63 2.52 9.51
CA ALA A 66 -6.95 2.94 8.15
C ALA A 66 -6.50 1.89 7.11
N HIS A 67 -5.32 1.30 7.27
CA HIS A 67 -4.89 0.19 6.41
C HIS A 67 -5.85 -1.01 6.48
N ALA A 68 -6.27 -1.41 7.68
CA ALA A 68 -7.21 -2.51 7.86
C ALA A 68 -8.57 -2.21 7.19
N ALA A 69 -9.09 -1.00 7.36
CA ALA A 69 -10.33 -0.57 6.72
C ALA A 69 -10.21 -0.48 5.19
N CYS A 70 -9.08 0.02 4.66
CA CYS A 70 -8.80 -0.02 3.22
C CYS A 70 -8.69 -1.46 2.67
N LEU A 71 -8.19 -2.40 3.48
CA LEU A 71 -8.14 -3.82 3.10
C LEU A 71 -9.55 -4.43 3.02
N ASP A 72 -10.46 -4.04 3.91
CA ASP A 72 -11.87 -4.45 3.85
C ASP A 72 -12.56 -3.90 2.60
N GLU A 73 -12.33 -2.62 2.25
CA GLU A 73 -12.84 -2.05 1.00
C GLU A 73 -12.24 -2.73 -0.24
N LEU A 74 -10.97 -3.13 -0.19
CA LEU A 74 -10.34 -3.91 -1.27
C LEU A 74 -11.00 -5.28 -1.41
N ASN A 75 -11.36 -5.94 -0.30
CA ASN A 75 -12.12 -7.18 -0.35
C ASN A 75 -13.48 -6.97 -1.03
N THR A 76 -14.21 -5.90 -0.68
CA THR A 76 -15.47 -5.52 -1.32
C THR A 76 -15.31 -5.29 -2.82
N MET A 77 -14.28 -4.54 -3.23
CA MET A 77 -13.97 -4.29 -4.64
C MET A 77 -13.72 -5.61 -5.41
N LEU A 78 -12.95 -6.52 -4.82
CA LEU A 78 -12.65 -7.82 -5.43
C LEU A 78 -13.92 -8.69 -5.56
N LEU A 79 -14.80 -8.67 -4.56
CA LEU A 79 -16.10 -9.34 -4.63
C LEU A 79 -16.97 -8.76 -5.75
N SER A 80 -17.04 -7.44 -5.90
CA SER A 80 -17.75 -6.76 -7.00
C SER A 80 -17.16 -7.10 -8.37
N CYS A 81 -15.85 -7.40 -8.43
CA CYS A 81 -15.20 -7.94 -9.63
C CYS A 81 -15.49 -9.44 -9.87
N GLY A 82 -16.27 -10.11 -9.02
CA GLY A 82 -16.59 -11.53 -9.12
C GLY A 82 -15.50 -12.48 -8.57
N ILE A 83 -14.60 -11.98 -7.72
CA ILE A 83 -13.56 -12.80 -7.08
C ILE A 83 -14.12 -13.39 -5.78
N ASN A 84 -14.57 -14.64 -5.82
CA ASN A 84 -15.28 -15.29 -4.70
C ASN A 84 -14.43 -15.52 -3.42
N HIS A 85 -13.11 -15.53 -3.54
CA HIS A 85 -12.19 -15.70 -2.41
C HIS A 85 -11.09 -14.62 -2.42
N PRO A 86 -11.42 -13.36 -2.07
CA PRO A 86 -10.49 -12.23 -2.18
C PRO A 86 -9.13 -12.46 -1.48
N ALA A 87 -9.13 -12.91 -0.22
CA ALA A 87 -7.89 -13.17 0.50
C ALA A 87 -7.04 -14.29 -0.11
N GLY A 88 -7.68 -15.33 -0.66
CA GLY A 88 -6.98 -16.40 -1.39
C GLY A 88 -6.36 -15.87 -2.68
N PHE A 89 -7.13 -15.09 -3.44
CA PHE A 89 -6.68 -14.43 -4.65
C PHE A 89 -5.48 -13.50 -4.37
N MET A 90 -5.59 -12.61 -3.39
CA MET A 90 -4.54 -11.65 -3.04
C MET A 90 -3.20 -12.34 -2.78
N ARG A 91 -3.17 -13.43 -2.02
CA ARG A 91 -1.93 -14.19 -1.73
C ARG A 91 -1.20 -14.69 -2.98
N THR A 92 -1.93 -14.93 -4.07
CA THR A 92 -1.39 -15.45 -5.34
C THR A 92 -1.27 -14.38 -6.43
N SER A 93 -1.75 -13.16 -6.17
CA SER A 93 -1.67 -12.02 -7.08
C SER A 93 -0.28 -11.38 -6.99
N MET A 94 0.35 -11.13 -8.13
CA MET A 94 1.61 -10.38 -8.13
C MET A 94 1.43 -8.93 -7.67
N ASN A 95 0.23 -8.38 -7.88
CA ASN A 95 -0.09 -6.99 -7.59
C ASN A 95 -0.60 -6.80 -6.15
N LEU A 96 -1.31 -7.79 -5.59
CA LEU A 96 -2.02 -7.63 -4.31
C LEU A 96 -1.47 -8.48 -3.15
N ARG A 97 -0.50 -9.37 -3.38
CA ARG A 97 0.06 -10.22 -2.31
C ARG A 97 0.58 -9.48 -1.08
N HIS A 98 0.98 -8.22 -1.26
CA HIS A 98 1.49 -7.39 -0.18
C HIS A 98 0.40 -6.63 0.58
N ALA A 99 -0.84 -6.57 0.07
CA ALA A 99 -1.95 -5.89 0.75
C ALA A 99 -2.33 -6.54 2.09
N LEU A 100 -2.04 -7.84 2.24
CA LEU A 100 -2.30 -8.59 3.48
C LEU A 100 -1.21 -8.39 4.55
N THR A 101 -0.12 -7.72 4.20
CA THR A 101 1.04 -7.54 5.08
C THR A 101 1.40 -6.07 5.14
N PHE A 102 1.10 -5.42 6.26
CA PHE A 102 1.51 -4.04 6.47
C PHE A 102 2.86 -3.98 7.19
N SER A 103 3.85 -3.38 6.54
CA SER A 103 5.17 -3.12 7.10
C SER A 103 5.50 -1.66 6.80
N PRO A 104 5.30 -0.72 7.74
CA PRO A 104 5.59 0.69 7.53
C PRO A 104 7.06 0.89 7.16
N HIS A 105 7.30 1.46 5.98
CA HIS A 105 8.65 1.80 5.55
C HIS A 105 8.63 2.91 4.51
N ILE A 106 9.73 3.65 4.41
CA ILE A 106 9.99 4.63 3.36
C ILE A 106 11.15 4.11 2.52
N SER A 107 10.93 3.92 1.22
CA SER A 107 12.01 3.54 0.30
C SER A 107 12.96 4.72 0.09
N LEU A 108 14.24 4.54 0.41
CA LEU A 108 15.27 5.57 0.26
C LEU A 108 16.02 5.42 -1.06
N LEU A 109 16.48 4.19 -1.37
CA LEU A 109 17.28 3.88 -2.54
C LEU A 109 16.81 2.58 -3.18
N ARG A 110 16.85 2.52 -4.51
CA ARG A 110 16.59 1.31 -5.31
C ARG A 110 17.86 0.85 -6.01
N GLN A 111 17.95 -0.45 -6.27
CA GLN A 111 19.14 -1.10 -6.84
C GLN A 111 20.42 -0.85 -6.03
N ALA A 112 20.25 -0.63 -4.73
CA ALA A 112 21.40 -0.62 -3.84
C ALA A 112 22.01 -2.02 -3.82
N ASN A 113 23.34 -2.11 -3.75
CA ASN A 113 24.06 -3.26 -3.22
C ASN A 113 24.53 -2.85 -1.81
N PRO A 114 23.61 -2.60 -0.85
CA PRO A 114 24.04 -1.99 0.40
C PRO A 114 24.63 -3.09 1.29
N GLU A 115 25.83 -2.86 1.81
CA GLU A 115 26.18 -3.47 3.09
C GLU A 115 25.27 -2.86 4.18
N PRO A 116 24.85 -3.62 5.21
CA PRO A 116 23.99 -3.09 6.26
C PRO A 116 24.65 -1.88 6.96
N VAL A 117 24.01 -0.72 6.90
CA VAL A 117 24.46 0.48 7.64
C VAL A 117 23.62 0.61 8.91
N VAL A 118 24.27 0.49 10.08
CA VAL A 118 23.64 0.82 11.36
C VAL A 118 23.64 2.33 11.50
N ILE A 119 22.46 2.96 11.49
CA ILE A 119 22.31 4.39 11.78
C ILE A 119 22.09 4.55 13.28
N ASP A 120 22.81 5.50 13.86
CA ASP A 120 22.59 5.95 15.23
C ASP A 120 21.16 6.47 15.39
N LYS A 121 20.41 5.88 16.33
CA LYS A 121 18.99 6.23 16.58
C LYS A 121 18.84 7.68 17.02
N ASP A 122 19.87 8.25 17.66
CA ASP A 122 19.85 9.64 18.12
C ASP A 122 19.98 10.65 16.96
N SER A 123 20.33 10.17 15.76
CA SER A 123 20.39 10.98 14.53
C SER A 123 19.10 10.97 13.72
N LEU A 124 18.13 10.11 14.06
CA LEU A 124 16.88 9.95 13.32
C LEU A 124 15.77 10.80 13.95
N GLY A 125 15.47 11.94 13.34
CA GLY A 125 14.34 12.79 13.73
C GLY A 125 12.97 12.15 13.44
N VAL A 126 11.91 12.76 13.97
CA VAL A 126 10.53 12.39 13.67
C VAL A 126 10.11 12.99 12.32
N LEU A 127 9.47 12.18 11.48
CA LEU A 127 8.93 12.63 10.20
C LEU A 127 7.41 12.79 10.32
N GLN A 128 6.92 14.01 10.07
CA GLN A 128 5.50 14.21 9.80
C GLN A 128 5.25 13.98 8.31
N LEU A 129 4.36 13.04 8.01
CA LEU A 129 3.95 12.73 6.66
C LEU A 129 2.62 13.44 6.40
N GLN A 130 2.62 14.32 5.41
CA GLN A 130 1.39 14.76 4.78
C GLN A 130 0.98 13.69 3.79
N LEU A 131 -0.15 13.04 4.05
CA LEU A 131 -0.72 12.07 3.12
C LEU A 131 -1.54 12.89 2.11
N ALA A 132 -1.30 12.67 0.82
CA ALA A 132 -1.80 13.54 -0.24
C ALA A 132 -3.31 13.80 -0.12
N ASP A 133 -3.71 15.05 -0.32
CA ASP A 133 -5.13 15.42 -0.46
C ASP A 133 -5.53 15.11 -1.92
N PRO A 134 -6.39 14.12 -2.18
CA PRO A 134 -6.67 13.65 -3.54
C PRO A 134 -7.32 14.73 -4.42
N GLU A 135 -7.81 15.84 -3.84
CA GLU A 135 -8.39 16.96 -4.59
C GLU A 135 -7.36 17.87 -5.27
N HIS A 136 -6.06 17.75 -4.98
CA HIS A 136 -5.04 18.66 -5.54
C HIS A 136 -4.31 18.18 -6.80
N ASP A 137 -4.45 16.91 -7.19
CA ASP A 137 -3.67 16.32 -8.31
C ASP A 137 -4.44 16.19 -9.64
N LEU A 138 -5.72 16.57 -9.70
CA LEU A 138 -6.54 16.44 -10.93
C LEU A 138 -6.57 17.69 -11.83
N ARG A 139 -5.72 18.72 -11.58
CA ARG A 139 -5.73 19.97 -12.37
C ARG A 139 -4.47 20.28 -13.18
N THR A 140 -3.49 19.39 -13.26
CA THR A 140 -2.33 19.58 -14.15
C THR A 140 -1.92 18.30 -14.86
N SER A 141 -2.62 17.99 -15.95
CA SER A 141 -2.10 17.20 -17.08
C SER A 141 -2.93 17.50 -18.31
#